data_AF-A0A6H1ZVB1-F1
#
_entry.id   AF-A0A6H1ZVB1-F1
#
_cell.length_a   1.000
_cell.length_b   1.000
_cell.length_c   1.000
_cell.angle_alpha   90.00
_cell.angle_beta   90.00
_cell.angle_gamma   90.00
#
_symmetry.space_group_name_H-M   'P 1'
#
loop_
_entity.id
_entity.type
_entity.pdbx_description
1 polymer ?
#
loop_
_entity_poly.entity_id
_entity_poly.type
_entity_poly.pdbx_seq_one_letter_code
_entity_poly.pdbx_strand_id
1 'polypeptide(L)'
;MERFTAPDKAIRLYQAYRDVFSGEAGELVLNDLMERCYMTSSTFVEDALTSAFYQGQRDVGLHILHAVYGQMPEPEKETGGEQYDPLKKGEE
;
A
#
# COMPACT_ATOMS: atom_id res chain seq x y z
N MET A 1 -1.85 27.85 0.62
CA MET A 1 -1.89 26.38 0.54
C MET A 1 -3.13 25.93 1.29
N GLU A 2 -4.16 25.46 0.58
CA GLU A 2 -5.39 24.96 1.23
C GLU A 2 -5.05 23.79 2.15
N ARG A 3 -5.55 23.81 3.39
CA ARG A 3 -5.46 22.69 4.32
C ARG A 3 -6.77 21.90 4.22
N PHE A 4 -6.69 20.67 3.75
CA PHE A 4 -7.81 19.74 3.70
C PHE A 4 -7.91 18.96 5.01
N THR A 5 -9.12 18.53 5.38
CA THR A 5 -9.27 17.53 6.43
C THR A 5 -8.69 16.18 5.96
N ALA A 6 -8.27 15.33 6.89
CA ALA A 6 -7.72 14.01 6.56
C ALA A 6 -8.62 13.16 5.63
N PRO A 7 -9.96 13.06 5.85
CA PRO A 7 -10.83 12.31 4.95
C PRO A 7 -10.96 12.96 3.56
N ASP A 8 -11.02 14.31 3.48
CA ASP A 8 -11.09 15.01 2.19
C ASP A 8 -9.82 14.80 1.35
N LYS A 9 -8.66 14.75 2.01
CA LYS A 9 -7.37 14.49 1.36
C LYS A 9 -7.33 13.08 0.77
N ALA A 10 -7.80 12.06 1.50
CA ALA A 10 -7.80 10.68 1.03
C ALA A 10 -8.66 10.52 -0.23
N ILE A 11 -9.89 11.05 -0.21
CA ILE A 11 -10.81 11.00 -1.37
C ILE A 11 -10.16 11.64 -2.60
N ARG A 12 -9.56 12.82 -2.45
CA ARG A 12 -8.88 13.52 -3.55
C ARG A 12 -7.67 12.74 -4.09
N LEU A 13 -6.92 12.07 -3.22
CA LEU A 13 -5.81 11.23 -3.65
C LEU A 13 -6.30 10.03 -4.45
N TYR A 14 -7.37 9.36 -4.02
CA TYR A 14 -7.98 8.27 -4.78
C TYR A 14 -8.47 8.71 -6.16
N GLN A 15 -9.10 9.88 -6.25
CA GLN A 15 -9.47 10.48 -7.53
C GLN A 15 -8.24 10.74 -8.39
N ALA A 16 -7.18 11.34 -7.83
CA ALA A 16 -5.94 11.59 -8.56
C ALA A 16 -5.27 10.31 -9.07
N TYR A 17 -5.24 9.23 -8.27
CA TYR A 17 -4.74 7.94 -8.73
C TYR A 17 -5.55 7.41 -9.91
N ARG A 18 -6.88 7.45 -9.83
CA ARG A 18 -7.75 7.03 -10.93
C ARG A 18 -7.52 7.86 -12.18
N ASP A 19 -7.45 9.18 -12.04
CA ASP A 19 -7.25 10.08 -13.17
C ASP A 19 -5.91 9.79 -13.87
N VAL A 20 -4.82 9.62 -13.10
CA VAL A 20 -3.48 9.30 -13.63
C VAL A 20 -3.47 7.96 -14.39
N PHE A 21 -4.15 6.94 -13.86
CA PHE A 21 -4.11 5.58 -14.41
C PHE A 21 -5.27 5.24 -15.36
N SER A 22 -6.19 6.16 -15.65
CA SER A 22 -7.36 5.93 -16.52
C SER A 22 -7.09 6.01 -18.03
N GLY A 23 -5.93 6.53 -18.44
CA GLY A 23 -5.55 6.66 -19.85
C GLY A 23 -4.65 5.52 -20.32
N GLU A 24 -4.52 5.35 -21.63
CA GLU A 24 -3.71 4.28 -22.26
C GLU A 24 -2.26 4.23 -21.71
N ALA A 25 -1.60 5.39 -21.58
CA ALA A 25 -0.26 5.46 -20.99
C ALA A 25 -0.25 5.07 -19.49
N GLY A 26 -1.31 5.41 -18.77
CA GLY A 26 -1.50 5.03 -17.37
C GLY A 26 -1.67 3.53 -17.22
N GLU A 27 -2.53 2.91 -18.02
CA GLU A 27 -2.72 1.45 -18.05
C GLU A 27 -1.42 0.71 -18.37
N LEU A 28 -0.64 1.20 -19.35
CA LEU A 28 0.67 0.62 -19.68
C LEU A 28 1.62 0.64 -18.48
N VAL A 29 1.73 1.78 -17.80
CA VAL A 29 2.58 1.91 -16.60
C VAL A 29 2.06 1.04 -15.46
N LEU A 30 0.75 0.97 -15.26
CA LEU A 30 0.16 0.15 -14.22
C LEU A 30 0.48 -1.33 -14.42
N ASN A 31 0.43 -1.82 -15.67
CA ASN A 31 0.81 -3.19 -16.00
C ASN A 31 2.31 -3.46 -15.73
N ASP A 32 3.22 -2.57 -16.11
CA ASP A 32 4.66 -2.71 -15.78
C ASP A 32 4.89 -2.73 -14.27
N LEU A 33 4.19 -1.88 -13.51
CA LEU A 33 4.25 -1.88 -12.05
C LEU A 33 3.72 -3.19 -11.44
N MET A 34 2.67 -3.79 -12.00
CA MET A 34 2.14 -5.07 -11.52
C MET A 34 3.18 -6.18 -11.58
N GLU A 35 4.01 -6.20 -12.63
CA GLU A 35 5.11 -7.15 -12.79
C GLU A 35 6.27 -6.83 -11.82
N ARG A 36 6.72 -5.57 -11.78
CA ARG A 36 7.88 -5.15 -10.98
C ARG A 36 7.65 -5.20 -9.47
N CYS A 37 6.42 -4.98 -9.03
CA CYS A 37 6.03 -5.04 -7.63
C CYS A 37 5.55 -6.43 -7.21
N TYR A 38 5.80 -7.48 -8.00
CA TYR A 38 5.44 -8.86 -7.64
C TYR A 38 3.95 -9.02 -7.27
N MET A 39 3.03 -8.26 -7.87
CA MET A 39 1.63 -8.24 -7.41
C MET A 39 0.91 -9.58 -7.65
N THR A 40 1.35 -10.33 -8.65
CA THR A 40 0.78 -11.63 -9.07
C THR A 40 1.68 -12.82 -8.76
N SER A 41 2.83 -12.60 -8.12
CA SER A 41 3.84 -13.63 -7.81
C SER A 41 4.20 -13.67 -6.32
N SER A 42 4.75 -14.81 -5.87
CA SER A 42 5.30 -14.92 -4.51
C SER A 42 6.54 -14.05 -4.34
N THR A 43 6.65 -13.38 -3.20
CA THR A 43 7.83 -12.60 -2.76
C THR A 43 8.76 -13.41 -1.85
N PHE A 44 8.40 -14.65 -1.53
CA PHE A 44 9.15 -15.51 -0.61
C PHE A 44 10.47 -15.97 -1.23
N VAL A 45 11.56 -15.70 -0.52
CA VAL A 45 12.91 -16.22 -0.76
C VAL A 45 13.55 -16.62 0.57
N GLU A 46 14.53 -17.52 0.54
CA GLU A 46 15.16 -18.04 1.78
C GLU A 46 15.78 -16.94 2.65
N ASP A 47 16.27 -15.87 2.04
CA ASP A 47 16.80 -14.71 2.75
C ASP A 47 15.67 -13.80 3.27
N ALA A 48 15.62 -13.64 4.59
CA ALA A 48 14.55 -12.88 5.25
C ALA A 48 14.54 -11.39 4.89
N LEU A 49 15.72 -10.77 4.72
CA LEU A 49 15.82 -9.35 4.36
C LEU A 49 15.33 -9.10 2.94
N THR A 50 15.70 -9.98 2.01
CA THR A 50 15.26 -9.91 0.62
C THR A 50 13.75 -10.15 0.52
N SER A 51 13.21 -11.12 1.26
CA SER A 51 11.76 -11.35 1.34
C SER A 51 11.01 -10.11 1.84
N ALA A 52 11.50 -9.46 2.90
CA ALA A 52 10.90 -8.24 3.44
C ALA A 52 10.96 -7.08 2.43
N PHE A 53 12.05 -6.95 1.69
CA PHE A 53 12.19 -5.94 0.64
C PHE A 53 11.17 -6.14 -0.49
N TYR A 54 11.02 -7.37 -1.00
CA TYR A 54 10.03 -7.68 -2.04
C TYR A 54 8.60 -7.51 -1.53
N GLN A 55 8.34 -7.85 -0.27
CA GLN A 55 7.03 -7.59 0.35
C GLN A 55 6.71 -6.10 0.38
N GLY A 56 7.66 -5.23 0.75
CA GLY A 56 7.47 -3.79 0.72
C GLY A 56 7.16 -3.25 -0.68
N GLN A 57 7.82 -3.77 -1.72
CA GLN A 57 7.50 -3.40 -3.11
C GLN A 57 6.08 -3.83 -3.51
N ARG A 58 5.67 -5.02 -3.07
CA ARG A 58 4.32 -5.56 -3.29
C ARG A 58 3.25 -4.72 -2.61
N ASP A 59 3.49 -4.27 -1.38
CA ASP A 59 2.53 -3.46 -0.63
C ASP A 59 2.29 -2.10 -1.32
N VAL A 60 3.34 -1.47 -1.86
CA VAL A 60 3.21 -0.23 -2.65
C VAL A 60 2.40 -0.47 -3.92
N GLY A 61 2.70 -1.56 -4.63
CA GLY A 61 1.97 -1.93 -5.84
C GLY A 61 0.48 -2.15 -5.57
N LEU A 62 0.16 -2.95 -4.56
CA LEU A 62 -1.22 -3.24 -4.16
C LEU A 62 -1.94 -1.97 -3.70
N HIS A 63 -1.26 -1.05 -3.01
CA HIS A 63 -1.84 0.24 -2.63
C HIS A 63 -2.31 1.05 -3.85
N ILE A 64 -1.48 1.12 -4.90
CA ILE A 64 -1.83 1.80 -6.16
C ILE A 64 -3.00 1.09 -6.82
N LEU A 65 -2.94 -0.24 -6.94
CA LEU A 65 -3.99 -1.04 -7.55
C LEU A 65 -5.34 -0.86 -6.84
N HIS A 66 -5.32 -0.87 -5.51
CA HIS A 66 -6.49 -0.58 -4.68
C HIS A 66 -7.00 0.83 -4.90
N ALA A 67 -6.11 1.83 -5.01
CA ALA A 67 -6.52 3.20 -5.24
C ALA A 67 -7.20 3.40 -6.60
N VAL A 68 -6.73 2.69 -7.63
CA VAL A 68 -7.32 2.71 -8.97
C VAL A 68 -8.66 1.96 -8.99
N TYR A 69 -8.70 0.71 -8.54
CA TYR A 69 -9.86 -0.17 -8.75
C TYR A 69 -10.86 -0.25 -7.59
N GLY A 70 -10.54 0.31 -6.42
CA GLY A 70 -11.51 0.53 -5.34
C GLY A 70 -11.82 -0.68 -4.44
N GLN A 71 -11.01 -1.74 -4.43
CA GLN A 71 -11.04 -2.69 -3.30
C GLN A 71 -10.41 -2.01 -2.09
N MET A 72 -11.22 -1.36 -1.27
CA MET A 72 -10.82 -0.95 0.07
C MET A 72 -10.56 -2.22 0.89
N PRO A 73 -9.36 -2.47 1.44
CA PRO A 73 -9.35 -3.01 2.79
C PRO A 73 -10.09 -1.97 3.63
N GLU A 74 -11.15 -2.39 4.32
CA GLU A 74 -11.62 -1.65 5.50
C GLU A 74 -10.35 -1.25 6.25
N PRO A 75 -10.15 0.03 6.62
CA PRO A 75 -9.05 0.35 7.52
C PRO A 75 -9.20 -0.65 8.66
N GLU A 76 -8.18 -1.48 8.90
CA GLU A 76 -8.21 -2.36 10.05
C GLU A 76 -8.57 -1.44 11.20
N LYS A 77 -9.79 -1.58 11.73
CA LYS A 77 -10.12 -0.96 12.99
C LYS A 77 -9.03 -1.50 13.87
N GLU A 78 -8.17 -0.63 14.40
CA GLU A 78 -7.27 -1.01 15.48
C GLU A 78 -8.17 -1.63 16.55
N THR A 79 -8.30 -2.96 16.52
CA THR A 79 -9.04 -3.71 17.52
C THR A 79 -8.11 -3.75 18.71
N GLY A 80 -8.16 -2.68 19.51
CA GLY A 80 -7.45 -2.57 20.77
C GLY A 80 -5.94 -2.49 20.59
N GLY A 81 -5.42 -1.26 20.50
CA GLY A 81 -4.01 -1.04 20.77
C GLY A 81 -3.65 -1.55 22.17
N GLU A 82 -2.77 -2.54 22.25
CA GLU A 82 -1.64 -2.32 23.14
C GLU A 82 -0.68 -1.42 22.37
N GLN A 83 -0.61 -0.16 22.81
CA GLN A 83 0.40 0.78 22.36
C GLN A 83 1.77 0.12 22.58
N TYR A 84 2.53 -0.08 21.51
CA TYR A 84 3.89 -0.58 21.58
C TYR A 84 4.71 0.35 22.49
N ASP A 85 5.05 -0.14 23.68
CA ASP A 85 5.96 0.51 24.62
C ASP A 85 7.36 -0.09 24.43
N PRO A 86 8.29 0.62 23.78
CA PRO A 86 9.65 0.14 23.55
C PRO A 86 10.48 -0.04 24.84
N LEU A 87 9.93 0.30 26.02
CA LEU A 87 10.56 0.13 27.32
C LEU A 87 10.00 -1.05 28.14
N LYS A 88 9.00 -1.80 27.64
CA LYS A 88 8.66 -3.11 28.21
C LYS A 88 9.81 -4.07 27.96
N LYS A 89 10.77 -4.13 28.90
CA LYS A 89 11.76 -5.20 28.95
C LYS A 89 11.02 -6.53 29.05
N GLY A 90 11.32 -7.45 28.14
CA GLY A 90 10.88 -8.84 28.24
C GLY A 90 11.32 -9.40 29.58
N GLU A 91 10.35 -9.78 30.40
CA GLU A 91 10.58 -10.66 31.54
C GLU A 91 10.59 -12.10 31.01
N GLU A 92 11.58 -12.86 31.47
CA GLU A 92 12.08 -14.14 30.96
C GLU A 92 11.05 -15.27 30.79
#